data_AF-A0A2K3K7N2-F1
#
_entry.id   AF-A0A2K3K7N2-F1
#
_cell.length_a   1.000
_cell.length_b   1.000
_cell.length_c   1.000
_cell.angle_alpha   90.00
_cell.angle_beta   90.00
_cell.angle_gamma   90.00
#
_symmetry.space_group_name_H-M   'P 1'
#
loop_
_entity.id
_entity.type
_entity.pdbx_description
1 polymer ?
#
loop_
_entity_poly.entity_id
_entity_poly.type
_entity_poly.pdbx_seq_one_letter_code
_entity_poly.pdbx_strand_id
1 'polypeptide(L)'
;MAQKLSPEVLNASFLTKMHLINTKLVQPKQEFRVSLEDRLYVDGYPVISEMDAEHIIQDYLKVLKDEGYNVDRSMVPKAPVNMYKPKRKPKRKADSQD
;
A
#
# COMPACT_ATOMS: atom_id res chain seq x y z
N MET A 1 -36.63 -26.02 20.81
CA MET A 1 -35.23 -25.72 20.45
C MET A 1 -35.26 -24.58 19.44
N ALA A 2 -34.71 -23.41 19.78
CA ALA A 2 -34.72 -22.25 18.88
C ALA A 2 -33.70 -22.46 17.74
N GLN A 3 -34.16 -22.43 16.50
CA GLN A 3 -33.29 -22.46 15.32
C GLN A 3 -32.51 -21.13 15.30
N LYS A 4 -31.18 -21.23 15.39
CA LYS A 4 -30.29 -20.07 15.26
C LYS A 4 -30.41 -19.59 13.81
N LEU A 5 -31.10 -18.48 13.59
CA LEU A 5 -31.07 -17.75 12.32
C LEU A 5 -29.67 -17.15 12.19
N SER A 6 -28.74 -17.87 11.57
CA SER A 6 -27.55 -17.20 11.04
C SER A 6 -28.03 -16.33 9.88
N PRO A 7 -27.78 -15.02 9.87
CA PRO A 7 -28.10 -14.22 8.69
C PRO A 7 -27.39 -14.88 7.51
N GLU A 8 -28.19 -15.36 6.56
CA GLU A 8 -27.68 -15.95 5.33
C GLU A 8 -26.77 -14.90 4.71
N VAL A 9 -25.45 -15.16 4.75
CA VAL A 9 -24.45 -14.25 4.19
C VAL A 9 -24.92 -13.91 2.79
N LEU A 10 -25.01 -12.62 2.47
CA LEU A 10 -25.56 -12.12 1.21
C LEU A 10 -24.79 -12.72 0.03
N ASN A 11 -25.28 -13.86 -0.44
CA ASN A 11 -24.65 -14.63 -1.49
C ASN A 11 -25.10 -14.09 -2.85
N ALA A 12 -24.26 -14.28 -3.87
CA ALA A 12 -24.56 -13.85 -5.23
C ALA A 12 -25.95 -14.29 -5.70
N SER A 13 -26.29 -15.56 -5.42
CA SER A 13 -27.58 -16.17 -5.75
C SER A 13 -28.76 -15.51 -5.03
N PHE A 14 -28.60 -15.10 -3.78
CA PHE A 14 -29.60 -14.37 -3.02
C PHE A 14 -29.85 -13.01 -3.66
N LEU A 15 -28.80 -12.25 -3.96
CA LEU A 15 -28.89 -10.93 -4.59
C LEU A 15 -29.58 -10.98 -5.96
N THR A 16 -29.31 -12.05 -6.74
CA THR A 16 -29.96 -12.24 -8.05
C THR A 16 -31.43 -12.64 -7.88
N LYS A 17 -31.75 -13.58 -6.98
CA LYS A 17 -33.12 -14.00 -6.70
C LYS A 17 -33.99 -12.85 -6.20
N MET A 18 -33.43 -12.02 -5.33
CA MET A 18 -34.11 -10.84 -4.77
C MET A 18 -34.17 -9.65 -5.74
N HIS A 19 -33.63 -9.78 -6.95
CA HIS A 19 -33.57 -8.70 -7.96
C HIS A 19 -32.89 -7.42 -7.42
N LEU A 20 -31.97 -7.57 -6.47
CA LEU A 20 -31.18 -6.47 -5.92
C LEU A 20 -30.04 -6.06 -6.87
N ILE A 21 -29.64 -6.97 -7.77
CA ILE A 21 -28.65 -6.74 -8.81
C ILE A 21 -29.15 -7.30 -10.14
N ASN A 22 -28.87 -6.59 -11.24
CA ASN A 22 -29.21 -7.02 -12.60
C ASN A 22 -28.00 -7.54 -13.39
N THR A 23 -26.80 -7.48 -12.81
CA THR A 23 -25.54 -7.85 -13.45
C THR A 23 -25.08 -9.24 -13.00
N LYS A 24 -24.47 -10.00 -13.90
CA LYS A 24 -23.81 -11.27 -13.54
C LYS A 24 -22.61 -10.97 -12.63
N LEU A 25 -22.65 -11.46 -11.39
CA LEU A 25 -21.51 -11.41 -10.47
C LEU A 25 -20.37 -12.26 -11.03
N VAL A 26 -19.32 -11.60 -11.51
CA VAL A 26 -18.06 -12.25 -11.88
C VAL A 26 -17.15 -12.14 -10.66
N GLN A 27 -16.74 -13.28 -10.12
CA GLN A 27 -15.74 -13.27 -9.06
C GLN A 27 -14.44 -12.70 -9.64
N PRO A 28 -13.81 -11.71 -8.97
CA PRO A 28 -12.54 -11.18 -9.42
C PRO A 28 -11.53 -12.32 -9.46
N LYS A 29 -10.70 -12.37 -10.52
CA LYS A 29 -9.65 -13.40 -10.66
C LYS A 29 -8.62 -13.34 -9.53
N GLN A 30 -8.48 -12.18 -8.91
CA GLN A 30 -7.61 -11.92 -7.78
C GLN A 30 -8.45 -11.67 -6.55
N GLU A 31 -8.18 -12.43 -5.49
CA GLU A 31 -8.74 -12.16 -4.17
C GLU A 31 -8.33 -10.76 -3.72
N PHE A 32 -9.28 -10.01 -3.16
CA PHE A 32 -8.98 -8.71 -2.57
C PHE A 32 -8.09 -8.95 -1.34
N ARG A 33 -6.79 -8.82 -1.53
CA ARG A 33 -5.80 -8.91 -0.46
C ARG A 33 -5.47 -7.49 -0.06
N VAL A 34 -5.85 -7.14 1.16
CA VAL A 34 -5.40 -5.89 1.79
C VAL A 34 -3.90 -6.04 2.00
N SER A 35 -3.10 -5.42 1.15
CA SER A 35 -1.65 -5.44 1.31
C SER A 35 -1.22 -4.30 2.23
N LEU A 36 -0.12 -4.49 2.97
CA LEU A 36 0.49 -3.40 3.73
C LEU A 36 1.04 -2.31 2.79
N GLU A 37 1.41 -2.68 1.58
CA GLU A 37 1.94 -1.79 0.56
C GLU A 37 0.92 -0.71 0.17
N ASP A 38 -0.38 -1.04 0.13
CA ASP A 38 -1.46 -0.11 -0.19
C ASP A 38 -1.57 1.07 0.80
N ARG A 39 -0.99 0.93 2.00
CA ARG A 39 -0.99 1.98 3.03
C ARG A 39 0.26 2.84 2.95
N LEU A 40 1.39 2.24 2.59
CA LEU A 40 2.66 2.93 2.43
C LEU A 40 2.77 3.65 1.09
N TYR A 41 1.98 3.24 0.09
CA TYR A 41 1.98 3.81 -1.25
C TYR A 41 0.58 4.17 -1.71
N VAL A 42 0.45 5.34 -2.34
CA VAL A 42 -0.76 5.78 -3.04
C VAL A 42 -0.37 6.12 -4.47
N ASP A 43 -1.00 5.48 -5.45
CA ASP A 43 -0.71 5.65 -6.89
C ASP A 43 0.78 5.47 -7.26
N GLY A 44 1.48 4.60 -6.53
CA GLY A 44 2.92 4.35 -6.71
C GLY A 44 3.83 5.39 -6.05
N TYR A 45 3.29 6.37 -5.33
CA TYR A 45 4.06 7.33 -4.54
C TYR A 45 4.06 6.96 -3.06
N PRO A 46 5.22 7.02 -2.37
CA PRO A 46 5.28 6.73 -0.95
C PRO A 46 4.56 7.81 -0.14
N VAL A 47 3.69 7.39 0.77
CA VAL A 47 2.96 8.28 1.70
C VAL A 47 3.92 8.87 2.73
N ILE A 48 4.83 8.03 3.23
CA ILE A 48 5.97 8.43 4.05
C ILE A 48 7.26 7.89 3.44
N SER A 49 8.36 8.60 3.63
CA SER A 49 9.67 8.19 3.12
C SER A 49 10.76 8.43 4.14
N GLU A 50 11.93 7.83 3.93
CA GLU A 50 13.14 8.15 4.72
C GLU A 50 13.56 9.62 4.66
N MET A 51 13.03 10.43 3.73
CA MET A 51 13.30 11.86 3.65
C MET A 51 12.57 12.67 4.71
N ASP A 52 11.49 12.12 5.27
CA ASP A 52 10.69 12.77 6.29
C ASP A 52 11.40 12.76 7.65
N ALA A 53 11.00 13.67 8.53
CA ALA A 53 11.60 13.75 9.86
C ALA A 53 11.26 12.51 10.70
N GLU A 54 12.23 12.01 11.47
CA GLU A 54 12.07 10.75 12.23
C GLU A 54 10.84 10.72 13.15
N HIS A 55 10.46 11.86 13.74
CA HIS A 55 9.26 11.93 14.57
C HIS A 55 7.98 11.69 13.77
N ILE A 56 7.88 12.22 12.54
CA ILE A 56 6.74 11.99 11.64
C ILE A 56 6.66 10.51 11.27
N ILE A 57 7.81 9.89 10.96
CA ILE A 57 7.88 8.47 10.62
C ILE A 57 7.44 7.61 11.81
N GLN A 58 7.92 7.92 13.02
CA GLN A 58 7.54 7.18 14.23
C GLN A 58 6.06 7.33 14.58
N ASP A 59 5.52 8.55 14.51
CA ASP A 59 4.10 8.81 14.76
C ASP A 59 3.22 8.03 13.77
N TYR A 60 3.57 8.06 12.48
CA TYR A 60 2.84 7.31 11.46
C TYR A 60 2.88 5.80 11.68
N LEU A 61 4.06 5.24 11.97
CA LEU A 61 4.20 3.81 12.29
C LEU A 61 3.43 3.42 13.56
N LYS A 62 3.32 4.33 14.53
CA LYS A 62 2.53 4.10 15.74
C LYS A 62 1.04 3.97 15.42
N VAL A 63 0.49 4.86 14.59
CA VAL A 63 -0.91 4.77 14.14
C VAL A 63 -1.17 3.43 13.44
N LEU A 64 -0.26 3.00 12.55
CA LEU A 64 -0.41 1.71 11.89
C LEU A 64 -0.36 0.51 12.86
N LYS A 65 0.45 0.58 13.91
CA LYS A 65 0.49 -0.45 14.96
C LYS A 65 -0.80 -0.48 15.77
N ASP A 66 -1.36 0.69 16.08
CA ASP A 66 -2.63 0.80 16.80
C ASP A 66 -3.82 0.24 15.99
N GLU A 67 -3.74 0.31 14.65
CA GLU A 67 -4.69 -0.34 13.74
C GLU A 67 -4.49 -1.86 13.61
N GLY A 68 -3.48 -2.43 14.28
CA GLY A 68 -3.24 -3.88 14.34
C GLY A 68 -2.22 -4.41 13.33
N TYR A 69 -1.44 -3.53 12.68
CA TYR A 69 -0.44 -3.95 11.70
C TYR A 69 0.94 -4.12 12.34
N ASN A 70 1.66 -5.17 11.94
CA ASN A 70 3.03 -5.39 12.37
C ASN A 70 3.98 -4.66 11.42
N VAL A 71 4.29 -3.39 11.74
CA VAL A 71 5.09 -2.51 10.88
C VAL A 71 6.40 -2.13 11.55
N ASP A 72 7.50 -2.28 10.83
CA ASP A 72 8.84 -1.92 11.29
C ASP A 72 9.44 -0.78 10.48
N ARG A 73 10.44 -0.09 11.04
CA ARG A 73 11.14 1.03 10.39
C ARG A 73 11.75 0.65 9.04
N SER A 74 12.13 -0.62 8.86
CA SER A 74 12.68 -1.18 7.62
C SER A 74 11.66 -1.26 6.48
N MET A 75 10.37 -1.19 6.76
CA MET A 75 9.31 -1.20 5.75
C MET A 75 9.08 0.19 5.14
N VAL A 76 9.62 1.24 5.74
CA VAL A 76 9.46 2.61 5.26
C VAL A 76 10.14 2.76 3.89
N PRO A 77 9.43 3.27 2.87
CA PRO A 77 10.00 3.52 1.55
C PRO A 77 11.26 4.40 1.59
N LYS A 78 12.22 4.07 0.72
CA LYS A 78 13.42 4.88 0.54
C LYS A 78 13.08 6.27 0.04
N ALA A 79 13.90 7.25 0.41
CA ALA A 79 13.77 8.61 -0.08
C ALA A 79 13.75 8.64 -1.63
N PRO A 80 12.79 9.35 -2.24
CA PRO A 80 12.73 9.45 -3.69
C PRO A 80 13.99 10.13 -4.25
N VAL A 81 14.52 9.58 -5.34
CA VAL A 81 15.72 10.12 -5.97
C VAL A 81 15.36 11.42 -6.71
N ASN A 82 15.98 12.53 -6.30
CA ASN A 82 15.76 13.82 -6.97
C ASN A 82 16.27 13.78 -8.42
N MET A 83 15.34 13.71 -9.37
CA MET A 83 15.62 13.67 -10.81
C MET A 83 16.06 15.02 -11.39
N TYR A 84 15.77 16.12 -10.68
CA TYR A 84 15.99 17.49 -11.16
C TYR A 84 17.34 18.09 -10.76
N LYS A 85 18.09 17.41 -9.86
CA LYS A 85 19.46 17.77 -9.50
C LYS A 85 20.41 16.60 -9.77
N PRO A 86 20.71 16.29 -11.04
CA PRO A 86 21.65 15.23 -11.36
C PRO A 86 23.02 15.54 -10.75
N LYS A 87 23.58 14.59 -9.98
CA LYS A 87 24.95 14.69 -9.47
C LYS A 87 25.90 14.82 -10.65
N ARG A 88 26.59 15.96 -10.75
CA ARG A 88 27.64 16.18 -11.77
C ARG A 88 28.71 15.09 -11.61
N LYS A 89 28.93 14.29 -12.65
CA LYS A 89 30.05 13.35 -12.66
C LYS A 89 31.36 14.15 -12.61
N PRO A 90 32.34 13.76 -11.76
CA PRO A 90 33.64 14.40 -11.77
C PRO A 90 34.26 14.23 -13.15
N LYS A 91 34.68 15.34 -13.78
CA LYS A 91 35.44 15.28 -15.03
C LYS A 91 36.72 14.50 -14.73
N ARG A 92 36.95 13.38 -15.44
CA ARG A 92 38.26 12.71 -15.43
C ARG A 92 39.31 13.76 -15.81
N LYS A 93 40.34 13.92 -14.99
CA LYS A 93 41.56 14.61 -15.42
C LYS A 93 42.11 13.77 -16.57
N ALA A 94 42.37 14.39 -17.72
CA ALA A 94 43.18 13.74 -18.75
C ALA A 94 44.52 13.42 -18.10
N ASP A 95 44.99 12.18 -18.25
CA ASP A 95 46.34 11.83 -17.85
C ASP A 95 47.29 12.77 -18.60
N SER A 96 48.12 13.48 -17.84
CA SER A 96 49.18 14.31 -18.39
C SER A 96 50.10 13.38 -19.19
N GLN A 97 50.13 13.51 -20.51
CA GLN A 97 51.27 13.06 -21.28
C GLN A 97 52.39 14.06 -21.02
N ASP A 98 53.36 13.64 -20.21
CA ASP A 98 54.82 13.76 -20.42
C ASP A 98 55.59 13.49 -19.11
#